data_AF-A0A2N2LS61-F1
#
_entry.id   AF-A0A2N2LS61-F1
#
_cell.length_a   1.000
_cell.length_b   1.000
_cell.length_c   1.000
_cell.angle_alpha   90.00
_cell.angle_beta   90.00
_cell.angle_gamma   90.00
#
_symmetry.space_group_name_H-M   'P 1'
#
loop_
_entity.id
_entity.type
_entity.pdbx_description
1 polymer ?
#
loop_
_entity_poly.entity_id
_entity_poly.type
_entity_poly.pdbx_seq_one_letter_code
_entity_poly.pdbx_strand_id
1 'polypeptide(L)'
;MTEGLQAKYKVTAEEAEKMKTEGPQGSDQDNIELKNAILDCAEPICSEIERSIDYFRSTFGADYIKHVYLSGGSSRIAGLSANLSQRLGIETDLVNPLLKIQYNKKNIDAGKLESIKTIGAVAIGLGLRKIGDK
;
A
#
# COMPACT_ATOMS: atom_id res chain seq x y z
N MET A 1 -10.80 2.19 -6.18
CA MET A 1 -11.12 1.22 -5.10
C MET A 1 -12.37 1.63 -4.32
N THR A 2 -12.35 2.75 -3.59
CA THR A 2 -13.51 3.23 -2.82
C THR A 2 -14.76 3.36 -3.69
N GLU A 3 -14.64 4.00 -4.87
CA GLU A 3 -15.73 4.08 -5.86
C GLU A 3 -16.22 2.70 -6.33
N GLY A 4 -15.31 1.73 -6.48
CA GLY A 4 -15.65 0.35 -6.84
C GLY A 4 -16.49 -0.33 -5.76
N LEU A 5 -16.14 -0.11 -4.48
CA LEU A 5 -16.92 -0.58 -3.35
C LEU A 5 -18.28 0.14 -3.26
N GLN A 6 -18.34 1.45 -3.51
CA GLN A 6 -19.62 2.18 -3.56
C GLN A 6 -20.57 1.59 -4.59
N ALA A 7 -20.08 1.33 -5.81
CA ALA A 7 -20.87 0.73 -6.87
C ALA A 7 -21.33 -0.69 -6.52
N LYS A 8 -20.44 -1.51 -5.95
CA LYS A 8 -20.70 -2.92 -5.60
C LYS A 8 -21.69 -3.07 -4.45
N TYR A 9 -21.49 -2.32 -3.37
CA TYR A 9 -22.29 -2.44 -2.14
C TYR A 9 -23.42 -1.41 -2.04
N LYS A 10 -23.54 -0.48 -3.00
CA LYS A 10 -24.55 0.59 -3.03
C LYS A 10 -24.54 1.46 -1.77
N VAL A 11 -23.34 1.86 -1.37
CA VAL A 11 -23.07 2.64 -0.15
C VAL A 11 -22.46 4.00 -0.48
N THR A 12 -22.44 4.88 0.51
CA THR A 12 -21.78 6.19 0.39
C THR A 12 -20.25 6.05 0.30
N ALA A 13 -19.57 7.10 -0.17
CA ALA A 13 -18.11 7.12 -0.27
C ALA A 13 -17.43 6.96 1.10
N GLU A 14 -18.02 7.55 2.13
CA GLU A 14 -17.53 7.47 3.50
C GLU A 14 -17.65 6.05 4.06
N GLU A 15 -18.79 5.39 3.85
CA GLU A 15 -18.99 3.99 4.24
C GLU A 15 -18.04 3.06 3.49
N ALA A 16 -17.86 3.26 2.18
CA ALA A 16 -16.92 2.48 1.37
C ALA A 16 -15.46 2.67 1.83
N GLU A 17 -15.06 3.90 2.18
CA GLU A 17 -13.72 4.19 2.70
C GLU A 17 -13.51 3.53 4.05
N LYS A 18 -14.52 3.57 4.92
CA LYS A 18 -14.50 2.91 6.22
C LYS A 18 -14.35 1.40 6.07
N MET A 19 -15.14 0.79 5.18
CA MET A 19 -15.01 -0.64 4.84
C MET A 19 -13.60 -0.99 4.34
N LYS A 20 -13.00 -0.15 3.50
CA LYS A 20 -11.66 -0.37 2.96
C LYS A 20 -10.56 -0.26 4.02
N THR A 21 -10.69 0.67 4.96
CA THR A 21 -9.63 1.03 5.91
C THR A 21 -9.73 0.31 7.25
N GLU A 22 -10.94 0.11 7.78
CA GLU A 22 -11.18 -0.54 9.07
C GLU A 22 -11.48 -2.04 8.93
N GLY A 23 -11.82 -2.50 7.73
CA GLY A 23 -12.35 -3.84 7.52
C GLY A 23 -13.79 -3.99 8.01
N PRO A 24 -14.40 -5.18 7.90
CA PRO A 24 -15.80 -5.37 8.24
C PRO A 24 -16.01 -5.54 9.75
N GLN A 25 -17.20 -5.14 10.21
CA GLN A 25 -17.67 -5.26 11.60
C GLN A 25 -18.50 -6.55 11.83
N GLY A 26 -18.34 -7.57 10.98
CA GLY A 26 -19.22 -8.75 10.87
C GLY A 26 -18.55 -10.09 11.15
N SER A 27 -19.13 -11.18 10.62
CA SER A 27 -18.60 -12.55 10.79
C SER A 27 -17.30 -12.78 10.01
N ASP A 28 -16.56 -13.85 10.33
CA ASP A 28 -15.32 -14.20 9.62
C ASP A 28 -15.54 -14.44 8.12
N GLN A 29 -16.72 -14.93 7.73
CA GLN A 29 -17.05 -15.16 6.32
C GLN A 29 -17.28 -13.85 5.56
N ASP A 30 -18.01 -12.90 6.15
CA ASP A 30 -18.20 -11.55 5.60
C ASP A 30 -16.84 -10.84 5.44
N ASN A 31 -15.90 -11.17 6.33
CA ASN A 31 -14.54 -10.64 6.31
C ASN A 31 -13.73 -11.09 5.09
N ILE A 32 -13.86 -12.36 4.71
CA ILE A 32 -13.20 -12.90 3.53
C ILE A 32 -13.80 -12.28 2.26
N GLU A 33 -15.13 -12.18 2.17
CA GLU A 33 -15.79 -11.62 0.99
C GLU A 33 -15.41 -10.15 0.75
N LEU A 34 -15.43 -9.32 1.80
CA LEU A 34 -15.05 -7.92 1.67
C LEU A 34 -13.58 -7.76 1.27
N LYS A 35 -12.67 -8.55 1.86
CA LYS A 35 -11.24 -8.53 1.49
C LYS A 35 -11.03 -8.87 0.03
N ASN A 36 -11.71 -9.92 -0.46
CA ASN A 36 -11.67 -10.28 -1.88
C ASN A 36 -12.24 -9.17 -2.75
N ALA A 37 -13.36 -8.56 -2.37
CA ALA A 37 -13.94 -7.44 -3.11
C ALA A 37 -13.00 -6.22 -3.18
N ILE A 38 -12.26 -5.92 -2.11
CA ILE A 38 -11.24 -4.86 -2.11
C ILE A 38 -10.09 -5.21 -3.05
N LEU A 39 -9.62 -6.47 -3.04
CA LEU A 39 -8.58 -6.94 -3.96
C LEU A 39 -9.05 -6.94 -5.42
N ASP A 40 -10.29 -7.32 -5.71
CA ASP A 40 -10.89 -7.20 -7.04
C ASP A 40 -10.89 -5.74 -7.52
N CYS A 41 -11.21 -4.81 -6.60
CA CYS A 41 -11.12 -3.38 -6.89
C CYS A 41 -9.67 -2.87 -7.04
N ALA A 42 -8.67 -3.65 -6.59
CA ALA A 42 -7.24 -3.39 -6.78
C ALA A 42 -6.71 -3.88 -8.12
N GLU A 43 -7.41 -4.81 -8.75
CA GLU A 43 -6.94 -5.50 -9.95
C GLU A 43 -6.46 -4.54 -11.06
N PRO A 44 -7.18 -3.44 -11.40
CA PRO A 44 -6.71 -2.53 -12.44
C PRO A 44 -5.36 -1.89 -12.11
N ILE A 45 -5.11 -1.52 -10.86
CA ILE A 45 -3.82 -0.92 -10.47
C ILE A 45 -2.71 -1.96 -10.39
N CYS A 46 -3.00 -3.19 -9.97
CA CYS A 46 -2.05 -4.29 -10.00
C CYS A 46 -1.59 -4.60 -11.43
N SER A 47 -2.54 -4.70 -12.36
CA SER A 47 -2.26 -4.91 -13.79
C SER A 47 -1.43 -3.77 -14.40
N GLU A 48 -1.69 -2.51 -14.03
CA GLU A 48 -0.91 -1.36 -14.48
C GLU A 48 0.52 -1.33 -13.92
N ILE A 49 0.69 -1.75 -12.66
CA ILE A 49 2.02 -1.92 -12.05
C ILE A 49 2.80 -3.01 -12.81
N GLU A 50 2.19 -4.17 -13.05
CA GLU A 50 2.79 -5.28 -13.80
C GLU A 50 3.25 -4.84 -15.20
N ARG A 51 2.36 -4.17 -15.94
CA ARG A 51 2.69 -3.61 -17.26
C ARG A 51 3.86 -2.63 -17.21
N SER A 52 3.92 -1.78 -16.19
CA SER A 52 5.00 -0.80 -16.02
C SER A 52 6.35 -1.49 -15.74
N ILE A 53 6.33 -2.57 -14.96
CA ILE A 53 7.51 -3.39 -14.66
C ILE A 53 8.00 -4.14 -15.92
N ASP A 54 7.08 -4.72 -16.68
CA ASP A 54 7.42 -5.41 -17.94
C ASP A 54 7.95 -4.44 -19.01
N TYR A 55 7.36 -3.24 -19.08
CA TYR A 55 7.88 -2.18 -19.93
C TYR A 55 9.31 -1.78 -19.53
N PHE A 56 9.58 -1.62 -18.24
CA PHE A 56 10.94 -1.34 -17.76
C PHE A 56 11.92 -2.46 -18.13
N ARG A 57 11.56 -3.72 -17.89
CA ARG A 57 12.39 -4.90 -18.22
C ARG A 57 12.71 -4.98 -19.71
N SER A 58 11.73 -4.75 -20.57
CA SER A 58 11.92 -4.80 -22.03
C SER A 58 12.74 -3.64 -22.59
N THR A 59 12.67 -2.46 -21.96
CA THR A 59 13.35 -1.25 -22.43
C THR A 59 14.80 -1.19 -21.99
N PHE A 60 15.10 -1.53 -20.74
CA PHE A 60 16.42 -1.27 -20.16
C PHE A 60 17.36 -2.49 -20.21
N GLY A 61 16.86 -3.72 -20.34
CA GLY A 61 17.65 -4.95 -20.51
C GLY A 61 18.56 -5.28 -19.32
N ALA A 62 18.66 -6.57 -18.95
CA ALA A 62 19.55 -7.15 -17.92
C ALA A 62 19.46 -6.59 -16.47
N ASP A 63 18.93 -5.40 -16.22
CA ASP A 63 18.74 -4.86 -14.87
C ASP A 63 17.50 -5.49 -14.22
N TYR A 64 17.77 -6.36 -13.24
CA TYR A 64 16.74 -7.02 -12.45
C TYR A 64 16.28 -6.11 -11.31
N ILE A 65 14.98 -5.80 -11.28
CA ILE A 65 14.34 -5.20 -10.11
C ILE A 65 14.39 -6.22 -8.98
N LYS A 66 15.28 -5.96 -8.01
CA LYS A 66 15.54 -6.88 -6.89
C LYS A 66 14.40 -6.95 -5.88
N HIS A 67 13.73 -5.82 -5.69
CA HIS A 67 12.74 -5.66 -4.63
C HIS A 67 11.81 -4.50 -4.95
N VAL A 68 10.55 -4.59 -4.52
CA VAL A 68 9.53 -3.54 -4.64
C VAL A 68 9.10 -3.10 -3.24
N TYR A 69 9.16 -1.79 -2.97
CA TYR A 69 8.64 -1.24 -1.72
C TYR A 69 7.37 -0.45 -1.98
N LEU A 70 6.27 -0.79 -1.29
CA LEU A 70 4.99 -0.11 -1.41
C LEU A 70 4.84 1.00 -0.36
N SER A 71 4.46 2.18 -0.82
CA SER A 71 4.13 3.35 0.02
C SER A 71 2.69 3.82 -0.23
N GLY A 72 2.23 4.77 0.58
CA GLY A 72 0.87 5.33 0.51
C GLY A 72 -0.14 4.65 1.44
N GLY A 73 -1.38 5.12 1.42
CA GLY A 73 -2.46 4.55 2.25
C GLY A 73 -2.94 3.20 1.72
N SER A 74 -3.19 3.11 0.41
CA SER A 74 -3.70 1.90 -0.24
C SER A 74 -2.72 0.72 -0.21
N SER A 75 -1.41 0.94 0.03
CA SER A 75 -0.46 -0.16 0.14
C SER A 75 -0.78 -1.09 1.31
N ARG A 76 -1.47 -0.59 2.34
CA ARG A 76 -1.85 -1.35 3.54
C ARG A 76 -3.03 -2.31 3.34
N ILE A 77 -3.58 -2.38 2.14
CA ILE A 77 -4.67 -3.31 1.83
C ILE A 77 -4.18 -4.75 2.03
N ALA A 78 -4.95 -5.51 2.81
CA ALA A 78 -4.62 -6.88 3.14
C ALA A 78 -4.48 -7.73 1.87
N GLY A 79 -3.37 -8.45 1.74
CA GLY A 79 -3.08 -9.31 0.59
C GLY A 79 -2.51 -8.58 -0.63
N LEU A 80 -2.48 -7.25 -0.67
CA LEU A 80 -2.01 -6.51 -1.85
C LEU A 80 -0.51 -6.75 -2.15
N SER A 81 0.35 -6.67 -1.12
CA SER A 81 1.80 -6.90 -1.32
C SER A 81 2.08 -8.34 -1.75
N ALA A 82 1.39 -9.33 -1.15
CA ALA A 82 1.50 -10.73 -1.54
C ALA A 82 1.02 -10.97 -2.97
N ASN A 83 -0.11 -10.37 -3.36
CA ASN A 83 -0.65 -10.44 -4.72
C ASN A 83 0.35 -9.88 -5.75
N LEU A 84 0.92 -8.70 -5.48
CA LEU A 84 1.95 -8.10 -6.33
C LEU A 84 3.23 -8.94 -6.36
N SER A 85 3.67 -9.48 -5.22
CA SER A 85 4.84 -10.36 -5.18
C SER A 85 4.67 -11.58 -6.07
N GLN A 86 3.51 -12.23 -6.00
CA GLN A 86 3.20 -13.39 -6.82
C GLN A 86 3.14 -13.03 -8.31
N ARG A 87 2.48 -11.92 -8.66
CA ARG A 87 2.36 -11.45 -10.05
C ARG A 87 3.70 -11.10 -10.67
N LEU A 88 4.51 -10.31 -9.97
CA LEU A 88 5.75 -9.75 -10.50
C LEU A 88 6.92 -10.75 -10.47
N GLY A 89 6.82 -11.78 -9.61
CA GLY A 89 7.94 -12.65 -9.27
C GLY A 89 9.07 -11.89 -8.56
N ILE A 90 8.73 -10.84 -7.80
CA ILE A 90 9.66 -9.97 -7.08
C ILE A 90 9.17 -9.80 -5.64
N GLU A 91 10.07 -9.89 -4.67
CA GLU A 91 9.76 -9.60 -3.26
C GLU A 91 9.20 -8.17 -3.13
N THR A 92 8.03 -8.05 -2.51
CA THR A 92 7.25 -6.81 -2.43
C THR A 92 6.79 -6.56 -1.00
N ASP A 93 7.39 -5.58 -0.35
CA ASP A 93 7.13 -5.24 1.06
C ASP A 93 6.58 -3.83 1.26
N LEU A 94 5.93 -3.61 2.40
CA LEU A 94 5.60 -2.26 2.83
C LEU A 94 6.86 -1.50 3.23
N VAL A 95 7.00 -0.27 2.72
CA VAL A 95 8.10 0.59 3.13
C VAL A 95 8.04 0.89 4.62
N ASN A 96 9.19 0.82 5.28
CA ASN A 96 9.37 1.35 6.62
C ASN A 96 10.42 2.48 6.60
N PRO A 97 9.99 3.75 6.46
CA PRO A 97 10.91 4.88 6.39
C PRO A 97 11.59 5.19 7.74
N LEU A 98 11.14 4.56 8.83
CA LEU A 98 11.59 4.84 10.19
C LEU A 98 12.72 3.91 10.66
N LEU A 99 13.12 2.93 9.84
CA LEU A 99 14.16 1.95 10.18
C LEU A 99 15.48 2.59 10.65
N LYS A 100 15.78 3.81 10.17
CA LYS A 100 16.99 4.56 10.52
C LYS A 100 16.71 5.88 11.25
N ILE A 101 15.47 6.09 11.73
CA ILE A 101 15.07 7.32 12.40
C ILE A 101 14.83 7.02 13.88
N GLN A 102 15.59 7.70 14.74
CA GLN A 102 15.35 7.64 16.18
C GLN A 102 14.21 8.58 16.56
N TYR A 103 13.33 8.13 17.44
CA TYR A 103 12.24 8.94 17.97
C TYR A 103 12.09 8.75 19.48
N ASN A 104 11.61 9.79 20.17
CA ASN A 104 11.40 9.74 21.61
C ASN A 104 10.11 8.97 21.94
N LYS A 105 10.25 7.74 22.42
CA LYS A 105 9.13 6.87 22.81
C LYS A 105 8.25 7.41 23.95
N LYS A 106 8.72 8.39 24.72
CA LYS A 106 7.89 9.06 25.75
C LYS A 106 6.89 10.04 25.15
N ASN A 107 7.21 10.59 23.97
CA ASN A 107 6.42 11.65 23.34
C ASN A 107 5.66 11.14 22.10
N ILE A 108 6.11 10.03 21.52
CA ILE A 108 5.56 9.48 20.27
C ILE A 108 5.12 8.04 20.52
N ASP A 109 3.82 7.82 20.39
CA ASP A 109 3.19 6.52 20.47
C ASP A 109 3.57 5.65 19.25
N ALA A 110 4.01 4.42 19.51
CA ALA A 110 4.45 3.51 18.47
C ALA A 110 3.29 3.04 17.56
N GLY A 111 2.07 2.90 18.08
CA GLY A 111 0.90 2.51 17.30
C GLY A 111 0.49 3.59 16.29
N LYS A 112 0.54 4.86 16.70
CA LYS A 112 0.39 6.01 15.79
C LYS A 112 1.47 6.03 14.72
N LEU A 113 2.70 5.67 15.08
CA LEU A 113 3.81 5.67 14.14
C LEU A 113 3.67 4.56 13.08
N GLU A 114 3.22 3.38 13.49
CA GLU A 114 2.89 2.27 12.59
C GLU A 114 1.75 2.61 11.62
N SER A 115 0.74 3.37 12.07
CA SER A 115 -0.39 3.74 11.22
C SER A 115 -0.02 4.74 10.12
N ILE A 116 1.00 5.57 10.35
CA ILE A 116 1.46 6.59 9.39
C ILE A 116 2.66 6.15 8.55
N LYS A 117 3.34 5.04 8.85
CA LYS A 117 4.64 4.70 8.24
C LYS A 117 4.63 4.71 6.71
N THR A 118 3.61 4.10 6.08
CA THR A 118 3.53 4.00 4.61
C THR A 118 3.07 5.31 3.98
N ILE A 119 2.21 6.07 4.65
CA ILE A 119 1.65 7.35 4.18
C ILE A 119 2.68 8.48 4.33
N GLY A 120 3.45 8.43 5.42
CA GLY A 120 4.44 9.44 5.80
C GLY A 120 5.74 9.35 5.03
N ALA A 121 5.95 8.35 4.16
CA ALA A 121 7.20 8.15 3.42
C ALA A 121 7.67 9.44 2.71
N VAL A 122 6.75 10.16 2.05
CA VAL A 122 7.07 11.44 1.38
C VAL A 122 7.39 12.55 2.38
N ALA A 123 6.55 12.74 3.40
CA ALA A 123 6.75 13.79 4.40
C ALA A 123 8.06 13.61 5.19
N ILE A 124 8.37 12.36 5.55
CA ILE A 124 9.63 11.97 6.19
C ILE A 124 10.81 12.27 5.25
N GLY A 125 10.72 11.85 3.98
CA GLY A 125 11.75 12.15 2.99
C GLY A 125 12.02 13.65 2.83
N LEU A 126 10.97 14.47 2.80
CA LEU A 126 11.10 15.93 2.75
C LEU A 126 11.77 16.50 4.01
N GLY A 127 11.42 16.00 5.20
CA GLY A 127 12.04 16.42 6.46
C GLY A 127 13.50 16.00 6.62
N LEU A 128 13.93 14.93 5.93
CA LEU A 128 15.32 14.47 5.94
C LEU A 128 16.23 15.27 5.01
N ARG A 129 15.67 16.01 4.04
CA ARG A 129 16.48 16.79 3.08
C ARG A 129 17.35 17.81 3.81
N LYS A 130 18.63 17.85 3.46
CA LYS A 130 19.55 18.88 3.94
C LYS A 130 19.67 20.01 2.93
N ILE A 131 20.08 21.18 3.41
CA ILE A 131 20.43 22.29 2.54
C ILE A 131 21.61 21.84 1.67
N GLY A 132 21.37 21.72 0.35
CA GLY A 132 22.39 21.32 -0.63
C GLY A 132 22.12 19.99 -1.37
N ASP A 133 21.13 19.20 -0.95
CA ASP A 133 20.71 18.02 -1.72
C ASP A 133 19.95 18.48 -2.99
N LYS A 134 20.53 18.24 -4.17
CA LYS A 134 19.87 18.38 -5.48
C LYS A 134 19.62 17.01 -6.10
#